data_AF-A0A0A2MN92-F1
#
_entry.id   AF-A0A0A2MN92-F1
#
_cell.length_a   1.000
_cell.length_b   1.000
_cell.length_c   1.000
_cell.angle_alpha   90.00
_cell.angle_beta   90.00
_cell.angle_gamma   90.00
#
_symmetry.space_group_name_H-M   'P 1'
#
loop_
_entity.id
_entity.type
_entity.pdbx_description
1 polymer ?
#
loop_
_entity_poly.entity_id
_entity_poly.type
_entity_poly.pdbx_seq_one_letter_code
_entity_poly.pdbx_strand_id
1 'polypeptide(L)'
;MKAKLFFSCLLFSLLLAVGCTSSKPVVVETKTEVTKTVTETVHDTVFQIEKDSSSYKALIECVNGKPKIKEVIQSYAGKNLKPPKVNLKGNYIEIDCETRAQKLFAQWKSKYIKELHTTQTPVVIYKLTNCQQLQIYCFRFMILALLVYLGYNLIKYYFKR
;
A
#
# COMPACT_ATOMS: atom_id res chain seq x y z
N MET A 1 15.89 -27.26 -71.65
CA MET A 1 14.91 -27.51 -70.57
C MET A 1 15.55 -27.62 -69.19
N LYS A 2 16.67 -28.35 -69.04
CA LYS A 2 17.33 -28.60 -67.74
C LYS A 2 17.80 -27.34 -66.99
N ALA A 3 18.43 -26.36 -67.66
CA ALA A 3 18.83 -25.10 -67.02
C ALA A 3 17.64 -24.24 -66.52
N LYS A 4 16.55 -24.17 -67.29
CA LYS A 4 15.34 -23.43 -66.88
C LYS A 4 14.70 -24.07 -65.64
N LEU A 5 14.75 -25.39 -65.53
CA LEU A 5 14.28 -26.14 -64.36
C LEU A 5 15.13 -25.83 -63.12
N PHE A 6 16.46 -25.90 -63.23
CA PHE A 6 17.36 -25.57 -62.11
C PHE A 6 17.24 -24.12 -61.66
N PHE A 7 17.07 -23.18 -62.59
CA PHE A 7 16.84 -21.76 -62.28
C PHE A 7 15.51 -21.53 -61.55
N SER A 8 14.44 -22.21 -61.99
CA SER A 8 13.12 -22.15 -61.31
C SER A 8 13.18 -22.72 -59.89
N CYS A 9 13.90 -23.83 -59.67
CA CYS A 9 14.06 -24.42 -58.33
C CYS A 9 14.90 -23.52 -57.40
N LEU A 10 15.91 -22.84 -57.93
CA LEU A 10 16.72 -21.89 -57.15
C LEU A 10 15.90 -20.69 -56.70
N LEU A 11 15.07 -20.12 -57.59
CA LEU A 11 14.19 -19.01 -57.26
C LEU A 11 13.16 -19.39 -56.18
N PHE A 12 12.57 -20.58 -56.29
CA PHE A 12 11.62 -21.09 -55.29
C PHE A 12 12.27 -21.29 -53.91
N SER A 13 13.50 -21.80 -53.88
CA SER A 13 14.26 -22.01 -52.63
C SER A 13 14.60 -20.68 -51.93
N LEU A 14 14.87 -19.62 -52.70
CA LEU A 14 15.14 -18.28 -52.17
C LEU A 14 13.89 -17.65 -51.54
N LEU A 15 12.71 -17.85 -52.15
CA LEU A 15 11.43 -17.35 -51.62
C LEU A 15 11.09 -17.99 -50.27
N LEU A 16 11.36 -19.29 -50.09
CA LEU A 16 11.15 -19.99 -48.83
C LEU A 16 12.05 -19.47 -47.69
N ALA A 17 13.23 -18.93 -48.02
CA ALA A 17 14.16 -18.38 -47.02
C ALA A 17 13.70 -17.02 -46.45
N VAL A 18 12.98 -16.22 -47.23
CA VAL A 18 12.54 -14.86 -46.85
C VAL A 18 11.23 -14.87 -46.05
N GLY A 19 10.40 -15.90 -46.21
CA GLY A 19 9.07 -15.97 -45.59
C GLY A 19 9.03 -16.28 -44.08
N CYS A 20 10.14 -16.65 -43.45
CA CYS A 20 10.15 -17.10 -42.06
C CYS A 20 10.77 -16.04 -41.11
N THR A 21 10.13 -14.88 -40.98
CA THR A 21 10.43 -13.89 -39.93
C THR A 21 9.62 -14.23 -38.69
N SER A 22 10.26 -14.81 -37.67
CA SER A 22 9.61 -15.10 -36.39
C SER A 22 9.17 -13.80 -35.74
N SER A 23 7.86 -13.64 -35.50
CA SER A 23 7.35 -12.57 -34.65
C SER A 23 8.03 -12.66 -33.29
N LYS A 24 8.54 -11.53 -32.78
CA LYS A 24 9.20 -11.47 -31.47
C LYS A 24 8.16 -11.85 -30.39
N PRO A 25 8.54 -12.61 -29.35
CA PRO A 25 7.60 -12.99 -28.31
C PRO A 25 7.04 -11.75 -27.62
N VAL A 26 5.71 -11.67 -27.54
CA VAL A 26 4.99 -10.61 -26.83
C VAL A 26 5.18 -10.83 -25.33
N VAL A 27 5.80 -9.85 -24.68
CA VAL A 27 5.89 -9.80 -23.21
C VAL A 27 4.57 -9.25 -22.71
N VAL A 28 3.81 -10.05 -21.94
CA VAL A 28 2.61 -9.56 -21.25
C VAL A 28 3.10 -8.75 -20.05
N GLU A 29 2.87 -7.43 -20.07
CA GLU A 29 3.20 -6.56 -18.95
C GLU A 29 2.35 -6.92 -17.73
N THR A 30 3.01 -7.25 -16.63
CA THR A 30 2.37 -7.52 -15.34
C THR A 30 1.75 -6.23 -14.80
N LYS A 31 0.44 -6.24 -14.54
CA LYS A 31 -0.23 -5.20 -13.75
C LYS A 31 0.15 -5.38 -12.28
N THR A 32 0.81 -4.38 -11.70
CA THR A 32 1.08 -4.32 -10.26
C THR A 32 -0.22 -3.95 -9.53
N GLU A 33 -0.92 -4.93 -8.96
CA GLU A 33 -2.06 -4.68 -8.08
C GLU A 33 -1.57 -4.41 -6.65
N VAL A 34 -1.67 -3.16 -6.21
CA VAL A 34 -1.34 -2.75 -4.83
C VAL A 34 -2.57 -2.98 -3.95
N THR A 35 -2.58 -4.08 -3.19
CA THR A 35 -3.64 -4.31 -2.20
C THR A 35 -3.23 -3.64 -0.87
N LYS A 36 -3.97 -2.59 -0.47
CA LYS A 36 -3.77 -1.91 0.82
C LYS A 36 -4.72 -2.50 1.85
N THR A 37 -4.19 -3.22 2.84
CA THR A 37 -4.99 -3.69 3.97
C THR A 37 -4.85 -2.70 5.12
N VAL A 38 -5.97 -2.06 5.47
CA VAL A 38 -6.07 -1.09 6.57
C VAL A 38 -6.71 -1.80 7.76
N THR A 39 -5.97 -1.94 8.85
CA THR A 39 -6.48 -2.50 10.11
C THR A 39 -6.65 -1.36 11.12
N GLU A 40 -7.88 -1.16 11.60
CA GLU A 40 -8.19 -0.19 12.67
C GLU A 40 -8.38 -0.94 13.99
N THR A 41 -7.56 -0.63 14.99
CA THR A 41 -7.64 -1.25 16.32
C THR A 41 -8.14 -0.21 17.32
N VAL A 42 -9.18 -0.56 18.07
CA VAL A 42 -9.75 0.26 19.14
C VAL A 42 -9.11 -0.18 20.47
N HIS A 43 -8.54 0.78 21.21
CA HIS A 43 -7.94 0.51 22.51
C HIS A 43 -8.75 1.18 23.62
N ASP A 44 -9.10 0.39 24.65
CA ASP A 44 -9.77 0.86 25.85
C ASP A 44 -8.72 1.18 26.93
N THR A 45 -8.67 2.43 27.39
CA THR A 45 -7.78 2.86 28.49
C THR A 45 -8.57 3.58 29.56
N VAL A 46 -8.35 3.19 30.83
CA VAL A 46 -8.98 3.84 31.98
C VAL A 46 -8.06 4.95 32.48
N PHE A 47 -8.54 6.19 32.48
CA PHE A 47 -7.84 7.29 33.16
C PHE A 47 -8.24 7.33 34.63
N GLN A 48 -7.25 7.19 35.51
CA GLN A 48 -7.44 7.32 36.94
C GLN A 48 -7.39 8.81 37.33
N ILE A 49 -8.50 9.35 37.85
CA ILE A 49 -8.54 10.71 38.39
C ILE A 49 -8.09 10.65 39.85
N GLU A 50 -7.08 11.44 40.22
CA GLU A 50 -6.64 11.57 41.61
C GLU A 50 -7.73 12.23 42.48
N LYS A 51 -7.81 11.82 43.74
CA LYS A 51 -8.70 12.46 44.72
C LYS A 51 -8.28 13.91 44.94
N ASP A 52 -9.24 14.83 44.85
CA ASP A 52 -9.04 16.26 45.10
C ASP A 52 -9.91 16.74 46.27
N SER A 53 -9.46 17.77 46.99
CA SER A 53 -10.21 18.36 48.11
C SER A 53 -10.00 19.88 48.22
N SER A 54 -11.06 20.58 48.60
CA SER A 54 -11.07 22.03 48.88
C SER A 54 -11.60 22.27 50.29
N SER A 55 -11.11 23.32 50.97
CA SER A 55 -11.44 23.59 52.38
C SER A 55 -11.79 25.06 52.60
N TYR A 56 -12.76 25.30 53.50
CA TYR A 56 -13.20 26.64 53.90
C TYR A 56 -13.44 26.69 55.41
N LYS A 57 -12.87 27.70 56.07
CA LYS A 57 -12.99 27.94 57.51
C LYS A 57 -13.25 29.42 57.77
N ALA A 58 -14.34 29.70 58.49
CA ALA A 58 -14.73 31.06 58.84
C ALA A 58 -15.33 31.11 60.25
N LEU A 59 -15.22 32.29 60.87
CA LEU A 59 -15.85 32.58 62.15
C LEU A 59 -17.26 33.13 61.92
N ILE A 60 -18.25 32.51 62.56
CA ILE A 60 -19.64 32.95 62.51
C ILE A 60 -19.97 33.67 63.82
N GLU A 61 -20.45 34.89 63.72
CA GLU A 61 -20.88 35.71 64.86
C GLU A 61 -22.37 35.99 64.77
N CYS A 62 -23.06 35.97 65.91
CA CYS A 62 -24.48 36.27 65.97
C CYS A 62 -24.67 37.76 66.29
N VAL A 63 -25.16 38.52 65.31
CA VAL A 63 -25.45 39.95 65.48
C VAL A 63 -26.96 40.12 65.44
N ASN A 64 -27.56 40.59 66.54
CA ASN A 64 -29.01 40.78 66.68
C ASN A 64 -29.83 39.51 66.39
N GLY A 65 -29.37 38.35 66.88
CA GLY A 65 -30.05 37.07 66.71
C GLY A 65 -29.92 36.44 65.31
N LYS A 66 -29.14 37.06 64.40
CA LYS A 66 -28.90 36.55 63.04
C LYS A 66 -27.42 36.18 62.85
N PRO A 67 -27.10 34.96 62.37
CA PRO A 67 -25.71 34.57 62.13
C PRO A 67 -25.14 35.35 60.93
N LYS A 68 -23.93 35.86 61.08
CA LYS A 68 -23.15 36.55 60.04
C LYS A 68 -21.72 36.02 60.01
N ILE A 69 -21.12 35.95 58.82
CA ILE A 69 -19.70 35.64 58.67
C ILE A 69 -18.91 36.88 59.11
N LYS A 70 -18.13 36.77 60.18
CA LYS A 70 -17.29 37.84 60.68
C LYS A 70 -15.98 37.92 59.92
N GLU A 71 -15.31 36.77 59.80
CA GLU A 71 -13.99 36.68 59.21
C GLU A 71 -13.76 35.31 58.56
N VAL A 72 -13.13 35.32 57.39
CA VAL A 72 -12.70 34.11 56.69
C VAL A 72 -11.26 33.82 57.10
N ILE A 73 -11.06 32.75 57.86
CA ILE A 73 -9.76 32.36 58.41
C ILE A 73 -8.92 31.66 57.35
N GLN A 74 -9.57 30.78 56.56
CA GLN A 74 -8.86 29.98 55.57
C GLN A 74 -9.80 29.57 54.43
N SER A 75 -9.33 29.71 53.20
CA SER A 75 -10.00 29.24 52.00
C SER A 75 -8.96 28.70 51.03
N TYR A 76 -8.99 27.39 50.77
CA TYR A 76 -8.02 26.71 49.91
C TYR A 76 -8.71 26.01 48.73
N ALA A 77 -8.16 26.25 47.53
CA ALA A 77 -8.54 25.57 46.30
C ALA A 77 -7.80 24.24 46.19
N GLY A 78 -8.50 23.18 45.78
CA GLY A 78 -7.86 21.94 45.35
C GLY A 78 -7.15 22.09 44.00
N LYS A 79 -6.57 21.01 43.48
CA LYS A 79 -5.92 21.01 42.15
C LYS A 79 -6.92 21.33 41.03
N ASN A 80 -8.13 20.78 41.14
CA ASN A 80 -9.21 20.89 40.15
C ASN A 80 -10.46 21.59 40.72
N LEU A 81 -10.63 21.57 42.05
CA LEU A 81 -11.71 22.22 42.78
C LEU A 81 -11.38 23.68 43.08
N LYS A 82 -12.31 24.59 42.73
CA LYS A 82 -12.22 25.98 43.17
C LYS A 82 -12.44 26.10 44.68
N PRO A 83 -12.02 27.21 45.32
CA PRO A 83 -12.40 27.48 46.70
C PRO A 83 -13.94 27.45 46.86
N PRO A 84 -14.47 26.83 47.94
CA PRO A 84 -15.91 26.76 48.16
C PRO A 84 -16.50 28.16 48.33
N LYS A 85 -17.64 28.41 47.70
CA LYS A 85 -18.43 29.61 47.93
C LYS A 85 -19.38 29.34 49.07
N VAL A 86 -19.34 30.16 50.11
CA VAL A 86 -20.16 29.97 51.32
C VAL A 86 -21.09 31.15 51.50
N ASN A 87 -22.39 30.87 51.54
CA ASN A 87 -23.44 31.85 51.76
C ASN A 87 -24.26 31.48 53.01
N LEU A 88 -24.62 32.48 53.82
CA LEU A 88 -25.54 32.32 54.93
C LEU A 88 -26.94 32.77 54.50
N LYS A 89 -27.90 31.83 54.42
CA LYS A 89 -29.31 32.11 54.14
C LYS A 89 -30.12 31.89 55.42
N GLY A 90 -30.30 32.96 56.19
CA GLY A 90 -30.95 32.87 57.50
C GLY A 90 -30.10 32.04 58.47
N ASN A 91 -30.62 30.88 58.89
CA ASN A 91 -29.92 29.96 59.79
C ASN A 91 -29.23 28.79 59.07
N TYR A 92 -29.30 28.73 57.73
CA TYR A 92 -28.68 27.68 56.94
C TYR A 92 -27.38 28.16 56.28
N ILE A 93 -26.40 27.25 56.24
CA ILE A 93 -25.13 27.43 55.54
C ILE A 93 -25.25 26.72 54.19
N GLU A 94 -25.12 27.48 53.11
CA GLU A 94 -25.07 26.96 51.75
C GLU A 94 -23.60 26.96 51.28
N ILE A 95 -23.12 25.82 50.82
CA ILE A 95 -21.73 25.61 50.39
C ILE A 95 -21.75 25.09 48.96
N ASP A 96 -21.28 25.93 48.03
CA ASP A 96 -21.18 25.59 46.61
C ASP A 96 -19.73 25.32 46.22
N CYS A 97 -19.47 24.13 45.70
CA CYS A 97 -18.17 23.72 45.16
C CYS A 97 -18.28 23.56 43.64
N GLU A 98 -17.52 24.36 42.89
CA GLU A 98 -17.46 24.27 41.42
C GLU A 98 -16.15 23.63 40.95
N THR A 99 -16.27 22.70 40.00
CA THR A 99 -15.14 22.15 39.23
C THR A 99 -15.34 22.39 37.74
N ARG A 100 -14.24 22.44 36.97
CA ARG A 100 -14.33 22.51 35.49
C ARG A 100 -14.83 21.17 34.95
N ALA A 101 -15.66 21.19 33.91
CA ALA A 101 -16.13 19.97 33.25
C ALA A 101 -14.94 19.19 32.68
N GLN A 102 -14.59 18.07 33.30
CA GLN A 102 -13.58 17.13 32.81
C GLN A 102 -14.25 16.21 31.77
N LYS A 103 -14.07 16.49 30.48
CA LYS A 103 -14.55 15.61 29.40
C LYS A 103 -13.58 14.42 29.28
N LEU A 104 -13.94 13.29 29.88
CA LEU A 104 -13.22 12.02 29.71
C LEU A 104 -13.85 11.21 28.59
N PHE A 105 -13.40 11.46 27.37
CA PHE A 105 -13.63 10.56 26.24
C PHE A 105 -12.27 10.20 25.65
N ALA A 106 -11.62 9.13 26.15
CA ALA A 106 -10.58 8.47 25.37
C ALA A 106 -11.13 7.20 24.77
N GLN A 107 -11.49 7.32 23.51
CA GLN A 107 -11.38 6.22 22.58
C GLN A 107 -10.32 6.67 21.59
N TRP A 108 -9.11 6.12 21.67
CA TRP A 108 -8.08 6.40 20.68
C TRP A 108 -8.02 5.21 19.71
N LYS A 109 -8.09 5.51 18.41
CA LYS A 109 -8.04 4.52 17.33
C LYS A 109 -6.65 4.55 16.73
N SER A 110 -5.95 3.42 16.73
CA SER A 110 -4.69 3.27 16.00
C SER A 110 -4.99 2.72 14.60
N LYS A 111 -4.41 3.34 13.57
CA LYS A 111 -4.54 2.90 12.17
C LYS A 111 -3.21 2.30 11.73
N TYR A 112 -3.20 0.98 11.48
CA TYR A 112 -2.04 0.29 10.91
C TYR A 112 -2.31 0.02 9.43
N ILE A 113 -1.46 0.57 8.56
CA ILE A 113 -1.54 0.37 7.11
C ILE A 113 -0.45 -0.62 6.72
N LYS A 114 -0.83 -1.82 6.28
CA LYS A 114 0.12 -2.81 5.75
C LYS A 114 0.06 -2.76 4.23
N GLU A 115 1.11 -2.25 3.61
CA GLU A 115 1.27 -2.27 2.15
C GLU A 115 1.97 -3.58 1.77
N LEU A 116 1.20 -4.53 1.21
CA LEU A 116 1.75 -5.79 0.68
C LEU A 116 2.00 -5.61 -0.82
N HIS A 117 3.28 -5.51 -1.19
CA HIS A 117 3.69 -5.50 -2.59
C HIS A 117 3.84 -6.96 -3.06
N THR A 118 2.81 -7.50 -3.71
CA THR A 118 2.91 -8.79 -4.40
C THR A 118 3.41 -8.54 -5.82
N THR A 119 4.72 -8.66 -6.02
CA THR A 119 5.32 -8.64 -7.35
C THR A 119 4.97 -9.96 -8.07
N GLN A 120 4.04 -9.91 -9.01
CA GLN A 120 3.85 -11.03 -9.94
C GLN A 120 4.95 -10.98 -11.01
N THR A 121 5.79 -12.01 -11.09
CA THR A 121 6.83 -12.10 -12.10
C THR A 121 6.20 -12.27 -13.49
N PRO A 122 6.70 -11.57 -14.54
CA PRO A 122 6.15 -11.71 -15.87
C PRO A 122 6.37 -13.14 -16.38
N VAL A 123 5.27 -13.86 -16.62
CA VAL A 123 5.32 -15.19 -17.21
C VAL A 123 5.58 -15.03 -18.71
N VAL A 124 6.75 -15.45 -19.17
CA VAL A 124 7.08 -15.49 -20.61
C VAL A 124 6.38 -16.69 -21.23
N ILE A 125 5.20 -16.46 -21.83
CA ILE A 125 4.34 -17.53 -22.34
C ILE A 125 4.91 -18.18 -23.63
N TYR A 126 5.80 -17.49 -24.36
CA TYR A 126 6.20 -17.91 -25.72
C TYR A 126 7.71 -18.05 -25.93
N LYS A 127 8.43 -18.75 -25.04
CA LYS A 127 9.82 -19.13 -25.30
C LYS A 127 9.87 -20.36 -26.21
N LEU A 128 10.55 -20.27 -27.36
CA LEU A 128 10.78 -21.44 -28.22
C LEU A 128 11.51 -22.52 -27.42
N THR A 129 11.01 -23.76 -27.51
CA THR A 129 11.67 -24.90 -26.88
C THR A 129 12.97 -25.19 -27.62
N ASN A 130 14.01 -25.64 -26.91
CA ASN A 130 15.33 -25.94 -27.50
C ASN A 130 15.24 -26.88 -28.72
N CYS A 131 14.32 -27.84 -28.69
CA CYS A 131 14.06 -28.75 -29.82
C CYS A 131 13.49 -28.02 -31.05
N GLN A 132 12.57 -27.08 -30.86
CA GLN A 132 12.01 -26.27 -31.95
C GLN A 132 13.08 -25.38 -32.56
N GLN A 133 13.94 -24.79 -31.72
CA GLN A 133 15.06 -23.98 -32.18
C GLN A 133 16.06 -24.83 -32.98
N LEU A 134 16.39 -26.04 -32.51
CA LEU A 134 17.25 -26.97 -33.24
C LEU A 134 16.64 -27.35 -34.61
N GLN A 135 15.34 -27.63 -34.69
CA GLN A 135 14.66 -27.94 -35.93
C GLN A 135 14.75 -26.80 -36.95
N ILE A 136 14.59 -25.55 -36.51
CA ILE A 136 14.73 -24.36 -37.37
C ILE A 136 16.16 -24.25 -37.91
N TYR A 137 17.18 -24.48 -37.06
CA TYR A 137 18.57 -24.48 -37.51
C TYR A 137 18.86 -25.58 -38.53
N CYS A 138 18.42 -26.81 -38.28
CA CYS A 138 18.59 -27.92 -39.23
C CYS A 138 17.97 -27.62 -40.59
N PHE A 139 16.75 -27.06 -40.62
CA PHE A 139 16.09 -26.67 -41.86
C PHE A 139 16.84 -25.57 -42.61
N ARG A 140 17.40 -24.58 -41.90
CA ARG A 140 18.25 -23.53 -42.49
C ARG A 140 19.51 -24.11 -43.13
N PHE A 141 20.19 -25.03 -42.45
CA PHE A 141 21.36 -25.71 -43.01
C PHE A 141 21.01 -26.52 -44.27
N MET A 142 19.87 -27.22 -44.25
CA MET A 142 19.38 -27.97 -45.41
C MET A 142 19.12 -27.09 -46.63
N ILE A 143 18.46 -25.93 -46.45
CA ILE A 143 18.22 -24.98 -47.55
C ILE A 143 19.54 -24.43 -48.09
N LEU A 144 20.49 -24.09 -47.22
CA LEU A 144 21.79 -23.55 -47.64
C LEU A 144 22.56 -24.58 -48.48
N ALA A 145 22.61 -25.84 -48.03
CA ALA A 145 23.23 -26.92 -48.78
C ALA A 145 22.59 -27.11 -50.17
N LEU A 146 21.26 -27.03 -50.24
CA LEU A 146 20.51 -27.14 -51.49
C LEU A 146 20.81 -25.97 -52.45
N LEU A 147 20.91 -24.74 -51.96
CA LEU A 147 21.30 -23.58 -52.77
C LEU A 147 22.72 -23.72 -53.34
N VAL A 148 23.67 -24.17 -52.53
CA VAL A 148 25.05 -24.42 -52.98
C VAL A 148 25.08 -25.51 -54.06
N TYR A 149 24.35 -26.60 -53.86
CA TYR A 149 24.26 -27.70 -54.83
C TYR A 149 23.64 -27.27 -56.17
N LEU A 150 22.52 -26.53 -56.12
CA LEU A 150 21.88 -26.00 -57.32
C LEU A 150 22.76 -24.97 -58.04
N GLY A 151 23.40 -24.08 -57.29
CA GLY A 151 24.34 -23.09 -57.83
C GLY A 151 25.54 -23.74 -58.52
N TYR A 152 26.17 -24.74 -57.90
CA TYR A 152 27.28 -25.50 -58.49
C TYR A 152 26.85 -26.20 -59.80
N ASN A 153 25.69 -26.86 -59.81
CA ASN A 153 25.20 -27.54 -61.02
C ASN A 153 24.82 -26.55 -62.13
N LEU A 154 24.31 -25.37 -61.79
CA LEU A 154 24.06 -24.30 -62.77
C LEU A 154 25.37 -23.78 -63.36
N ILE A 155 26.38 -23.47 -62.55
CA ILE A 155 27.69 -23.01 -63.02
C ILE A 155 28.32 -24.08 -63.92
N LYS A 156 28.35 -25.33 -63.48
CA LYS A 156 28.88 -26.46 -64.27
C LYS A 156 28.12 -26.64 -65.59
N TYR A 157 26.81 -26.44 -65.61
CA TYR A 157 26.01 -26.54 -66.82
C TYR A 157 26.28 -25.39 -67.80
N TYR A 158 26.43 -24.16 -67.30
CA TYR A 158 26.77 -22.99 -68.11
C TYR A 158 28.20 -23.03 -68.67
N PHE A 159 29.16 -23.57 -67.91
CA PHE A 159 30.57 -23.67 -68.32
C PHE A 159 30.86 -24.90 -69.20
N LYS A 160 29.97 -25.91 -69.20
CA LYS A 160 30.06 -27.11 -70.05
C LYS A 160 29.30 -26.98 -71.37
N ARG A 161 28.63 -25.85 -71.61
CA ARG A 161 28.00 -25.49 -72.88
C ARG A 161 28.90 -24.50 -73.60
#